data_AF-A0A966AUZ0-F1
#
_entry.id   AF-A0A966AUZ0-F1
#
_cell.length_a   1.000
_cell.length_b   1.000
_cell.length_c   1.000
_cell.angle_alpha   90.00
_cell.angle_beta   90.00
_cell.angle_gamma   90.00
#
_symmetry.space_group_name_H-M   'P 1'
#
loop_
_entity.id
_entity.type
_entity.pdbx_description
1 polymer ?
#
loop_
_entity_poly.entity_id
_entity_poly.type
_entity_poly.pdbx_seq_one_letter_code
_entity_poly.pdbx_strand_id
1 'polypeptide(L)'
;MFRTLVIVTILIQGSILHGQCDPGGGQGGTGADVIVGDLVGTQSYGNSGGYYAFSVGTTSCNIGTEELLWISSTNEHPVIGQNMYRLKDGRFEQIGMSWLKHGFTALQGNICNCGCVSSGSGSRLGVGCSDPYGASLNGSQGSLGSRSEVTDPAHGIFVYPQIMDPSNADLTYRRPRVHGNDHTP
;
A
#
# COMPACT_ATOMS: atom_id res chain seq x y z
N MET A 1 44.67 46.49 9.02
CA MET A 1 44.33 45.09 8.69
C MET A 1 42.82 44.92 8.81
N PHE A 2 42.08 45.00 7.71
CA PHE A 2 40.65 44.69 7.70
C PHE A 2 40.49 43.18 7.51
N ARG A 3 39.95 42.49 8.52
CA ARG A 3 39.57 41.08 8.41
C ARG A 3 38.12 41.03 7.92
N THR A 4 37.93 40.68 6.66
CA THR A 4 36.63 40.39 6.09
C THR A 4 36.06 39.14 6.77
N LEU A 5 34.94 39.29 7.48
CA LEU A 5 34.15 38.17 7.98
C LEU A 5 33.15 37.78 6.88
N VAL A 6 33.35 36.63 6.26
CA VAL A 6 32.37 36.05 5.33
C VAL A 6 31.42 35.19 6.16
N ILE A 7 30.20 35.68 6.39
CA ILE A 7 29.12 34.88 6.96
C ILE A 7 28.44 34.15 5.80
N VAL A 8 28.70 32.85 5.67
CA VAL A 8 27.96 31.98 4.75
C VAL A 8 26.72 31.50 5.49
N THR A 9 25.59 32.16 5.25
CA THR A 9 24.29 31.69 5.73
C THR A 9 23.82 30.56 4.82
N ILE A 10 24.02 29.31 5.25
CA ILE A 10 23.40 28.16 4.58
C ILE A 10 21.93 28.13 5.02
N LEU A 11 21.04 28.63 4.16
CA LEU A 11 19.62 28.36 4.25
C LEU A 11 19.39 26.90 3.87
N ILE A 12 19.25 26.02 4.86
CA ILE A 12 18.65 24.71 4.64
C ILE A 12 17.16 24.95 4.44
N GLN A 13 16.74 25.20 3.20
CA GLN A 13 15.33 25.03 2.86
C GLN A 13 15.02 23.55 3.09
N GLY A 14 14.27 23.24 4.16
CA GLY A 14 13.64 21.95 4.29
C GLY A 14 12.71 21.79 3.10
N SER A 15 13.14 21.03 2.10
CA SER A 15 12.29 20.60 1.01
C SER A 15 11.17 19.77 1.64
N ILE A 16 9.98 20.34 1.68
CA ILE A 16 8.75 19.56 1.78
C ILE A 16 8.81 18.60 0.59
N LEU A 17 8.81 17.29 0.85
CA LEU A 17 8.76 16.25 -0.18
C LEU A 17 7.42 16.37 -0.95
N HIS A 18 7.33 17.34 -1.87
CA HIS A 18 6.23 17.50 -2.83
C HIS A 18 6.30 16.45 -3.97
N GLY A 19 7.20 15.47 -3.90
CA GLY A 19 7.53 14.58 -5.00
C GLY A 19 6.53 13.47 -5.30
N GLN A 20 5.52 13.22 -4.45
CA GLN A 20 4.53 12.16 -4.71
C GLN A 20 3.36 12.60 -5.60
N CYS A 21 3.13 13.91 -5.75
CA CYS A 21 1.94 14.43 -6.40
C CYS A 21 2.32 15.30 -7.60
N ASP A 22 2.87 14.68 -8.64
CA ASP A 22 3.01 15.33 -9.95
C ASP A 22 2.23 14.53 -11.00
N PRO A 23 0.91 14.81 -11.16
CA PRO A 23 0.08 14.18 -12.17
C PRO A 23 0.67 14.38 -13.56
N GLY A 24 1.31 13.32 -14.09
CA GLY A 24 1.90 13.31 -15.43
C GLY A 24 3.25 14.00 -15.58
N GLY A 25 4.03 14.24 -14.51
CA GLY A 25 5.20 15.13 -14.61
C GLY A 25 6.49 14.84 -13.83
N GLY A 26 6.54 13.86 -12.92
CA GLY A 26 7.78 13.60 -12.16
C GLY A 26 8.00 12.18 -11.64
N GLN A 27 6.91 11.48 -11.29
CA GLN A 27 6.89 10.03 -10.98
C GLN A 27 5.58 9.33 -11.39
N GLY A 28 4.48 10.06 -11.69
CA GLY A 28 3.22 9.51 -12.15
C GLY A 28 3.15 9.44 -13.68
N GLY A 29 2.85 8.27 -14.23
CA GLY A 29 2.70 8.08 -15.69
C GLY A 29 1.47 8.76 -16.28
N THR A 30 1.35 8.77 -17.61
CA THR A 30 0.08 9.08 -18.29
C THR A 30 -0.92 7.95 -18.04
N GLY A 31 -2.16 8.29 -17.66
CA GLY A 31 -3.20 7.33 -17.33
C GLY A 31 -3.44 7.22 -15.83
N ALA A 32 -4.09 6.15 -15.39
CA ALA A 32 -4.32 5.90 -13.97
C ALA A 32 -3.03 5.35 -13.31
N ASP A 33 -2.66 5.89 -12.16
CA ASP A 33 -1.44 5.50 -11.44
C ASP A 33 -1.70 5.53 -9.93
N VAL A 34 -1.42 4.42 -9.24
CA VAL A 34 -1.74 4.24 -7.83
C VAL A 34 -0.52 3.86 -7.02
N ILE A 35 -0.30 4.59 -5.93
CA ILE A 35 0.75 4.30 -4.96
C ILE A 35 0.16 4.07 -3.57
N VAL A 36 0.92 3.42 -2.70
CA VAL A 36 0.67 3.49 -1.25
C VAL A 36 1.29 4.80 -0.75
N GLY A 37 0.44 5.76 -0.42
CA GLY A 37 0.85 7.09 0.03
C GLY A 37 1.09 7.19 1.53
N ASP A 38 0.42 6.36 2.34
CA ASP A 38 0.59 6.34 3.80
C ASP A 38 0.34 4.94 4.38
N LEU A 39 0.93 4.67 5.54
CA LEU A 39 0.72 3.46 6.34
C LEU A 39 0.10 3.84 7.69
N VAL A 40 -1.14 3.41 7.92
CA VAL A 40 -1.95 3.86 9.06
C VAL A 40 -2.28 2.73 10.02
N GLY A 41 -1.62 2.76 11.17
CA GLY A 41 -1.84 1.81 12.25
C GLY A 41 -1.45 0.37 11.91
N THR A 42 -1.46 -0.48 12.93
CA THR A 42 -1.08 -1.88 12.83
C THR A 42 -2.06 -2.73 13.62
N GLN A 43 -2.28 -3.97 13.17
CA GLN A 43 -3.03 -4.96 13.92
C GLN A 43 -2.21 -6.24 14.08
N SER A 44 -2.25 -6.82 15.28
CA SER A 44 -1.74 -8.16 15.58
C SER A 44 -2.92 -9.11 15.74
N TYR A 45 -2.75 -10.34 15.26
CA TYR A 45 -3.77 -11.38 15.36
C TYR A 45 -3.42 -12.47 16.37
N GLY A 46 -2.25 -12.40 17.01
CA GLY A 46 -1.77 -13.43 17.94
C GLY A 46 -0.91 -14.49 17.24
N ASN A 47 -0.80 -15.66 17.87
CA ASN A 47 0.08 -16.75 17.45
C ASN A 47 -0.70 -18.01 17.04
N SER A 48 -0.25 -18.69 15.99
CA SER A 48 -0.66 -20.05 15.63
C SER A 48 0.54 -20.81 15.07
N GLY A 49 0.76 -22.04 15.54
CA GLY A 49 1.82 -22.91 15.02
C GLY A 49 3.23 -22.31 15.09
N GLY A 50 3.50 -21.43 16.07
CA GLY A 50 4.79 -20.74 16.18
C GLY A 50 4.93 -19.50 15.27
N TYR A 51 3.91 -19.16 14.49
CA TYR A 51 3.86 -17.95 13.67
C TYR A 51 2.98 -16.90 14.31
N TYR A 52 3.35 -15.64 14.15
CA TYR A 52 2.50 -14.51 14.45
C TYR A 52 2.06 -13.84 13.16
N ALA A 53 0.88 -13.24 13.17
CA ALA A 53 0.36 -12.50 12.03
C ALA A 53 0.08 -11.04 12.37
N PHE A 54 0.37 -10.18 11.40
CA PHE A 54 0.15 -8.75 11.48
C PHE A 54 -0.66 -8.26 10.28
N SER A 55 -1.15 -7.04 10.34
CA SER A 55 -1.52 -6.26 9.16
C SER A 55 -1.26 -4.78 9.40
N VAL A 56 -1.07 -4.04 8.33
CA VAL A 56 -0.88 -2.59 8.34
C VAL A 56 -2.02 -1.94 7.56
N GLY A 57 -2.55 -0.82 8.05
CA GLY A 57 -3.50 -0.03 7.28
C GLY A 57 -2.75 0.73 6.17
N THR A 58 -3.39 0.93 5.03
CA THR A 58 -2.78 1.56 3.86
C THR A 58 -3.68 2.64 3.33
N THR A 59 -3.11 3.78 2.98
CA THR A 59 -3.78 4.80 2.18
C THR A 59 -3.21 4.74 0.77
N SER A 60 -4.04 4.39 -0.20
CA SER A 60 -3.68 4.43 -1.61
C SER A 60 -3.96 5.81 -2.18
N CYS A 61 -3.16 6.29 -3.13
CA CYS A 61 -3.35 7.58 -3.78
C CYS A 61 -3.25 7.45 -5.29
N ASN A 62 -4.21 8.05 -6.00
CA ASN A 62 -4.16 8.15 -7.44
C ASN A 62 -3.30 9.36 -7.81
N ILE A 63 -2.08 9.11 -8.27
CA ILE A 63 -1.09 10.12 -8.69
C ILE A 63 -1.02 10.25 -10.22
N GLY A 64 -1.92 9.57 -10.93
CA GLY A 64 -2.00 9.59 -12.38
C GLY A 64 -2.75 10.81 -12.91
N THR A 65 -3.01 10.79 -14.22
CA THR A 65 -3.76 11.83 -14.93
C THR A 65 -5.21 11.45 -15.22
N GLU A 66 -5.62 10.22 -14.87
CA GLU A 66 -6.97 9.68 -15.10
C GLU A 66 -7.55 9.04 -13.84
N GLU A 67 -8.88 8.89 -13.80
CA GLU A 67 -9.55 8.15 -12.72
C GLU A 67 -9.12 6.68 -12.71
N LEU A 68 -8.83 6.14 -11.52
CA LEU A 68 -8.52 4.72 -11.36
C LEU A 68 -9.81 3.93 -11.09
N LEU A 69 -10.01 2.80 -11.76
CA LEU A 69 -11.13 1.90 -11.47
C LEU A 69 -11.00 1.28 -10.06
N TRP A 70 -12.13 1.22 -9.36
CA TRP A 70 -12.26 0.68 -8.00
C TRP A 70 -13.55 -0.11 -7.84
N ILE A 71 -13.88 -0.92 -8.85
CA ILE A 71 -15.17 -1.59 -8.97
C ILE A 71 -15.17 -2.86 -8.11
N SER A 72 -16.00 -2.87 -7.07
CA SER A 72 -16.20 -4.05 -6.23
C SER A 72 -16.77 -5.21 -7.02
N SER A 73 -16.45 -6.44 -6.62
CA SER A 73 -17.03 -7.66 -7.20
C SER A 73 -16.72 -7.91 -8.69
N THR A 74 -15.67 -7.25 -9.22
CA THR A 74 -15.08 -7.54 -10.53
C THR A 74 -13.56 -7.68 -10.38
N ASN A 75 -12.80 -7.83 -11.46
CA ASN A 75 -11.34 -7.73 -11.45
C ASN A 75 -10.83 -6.29 -11.73
N GLU A 76 -11.69 -5.29 -11.71
CA GLU A 76 -11.36 -3.90 -12.05
C GLU A 76 -11.17 -3.04 -10.78
N HIS A 77 -10.29 -3.50 -9.90
CA HIS A 77 -9.90 -2.80 -8.67
C HIS A 77 -8.47 -3.17 -8.25
N PRO A 78 -7.79 -2.33 -7.46
CA PRO A 78 -6.44 -2.64 -6.99
C PRO A 78 -6.45 -3.76 -5.96
N VAL A 79 -5.38 -4.55 -5.98
CA VAL A 79 -5.07 -5.56 -4.98
C VAL A 79 -3.82 -5.15 -4.19
N ILE A 80 -3.87 -5.27 -2.86
CA ILE A 80 -2.85 -4.75 -1.96
C ILE A 80 -2.14 -5.91 -1.27
N GLY A 81 -0.83 -6.02 -1.51
CA GLY A 81 0.02 -7.02 -0.87
C GLY A 81 0.88 -6.43 0.23
N GLN A 82 1.03 -7.17 1.33
CA GLN A 82 1.92 -6.81 2.43
C GLN A 82 3.06 -7.83 2.54
N ASN A 83 4.27 -7.33 2.73
CA ASN A 83 5.48 -8.12 2.91
C ASN A 83 6.23 -7.57 4.11
N MET A 84 6.85 -8.44 4.89
CA MET A 84 7.71 -8.05 6.00
C MET A 84 9.15 -8.46 5.70
N TYR A 85 10.07 -7.52 5.90
CA TYR A 85 11.48 -7.72 5.70
C TYR A 85 12.26 -7.37 6.95
N ARG A 86 13.40 -8.03 7.16
CA ARG A 86 14.33 -7.79 8.26
C ARG A 86 15.71 -7.52 7.71
N LEU A 87 16.40 -6.53 8.27
CA LEU A 87 17.84 -6.34 8.12
C LEU A 87 18.53 -6.82 9.40
N LYS A 88 19.26 -7.94 9.34
CA LYS A 88 19.97 -8.53 10.49
C LYS A 88 21.33 -9.03 10.04
N ASP A 89 22.38 -8.73 10.82
CA ASP A 89 23.77 -9.14 10.55
C ASP A 89 24.23 -8.84 9.11
N GLY A 90 23.84 -7.67 8.59
CA GLY A 90 24.17 -7.23 7.24
C GLY A 90 23.36 -7.91 6.12
N ARG A 91 22.35 -8.73 6.45
CA ARG A 91 21.50 -9.44 5.49
C ARG A 91 20.07 -8.90 5.49
N PHE A 92 19.57 -8.54 4.32
CA PHE A 92 18.17 -8.20 4.10
C PHE A 92 17.37 -9.45 3.70
N GLU A 93 16.36 -9.81 4.50
CA GLU A 93 15.60 -11.06 4.36
C GLU A 93 14.10 -10.77 4.32
N GLN A 94 13.37 -11.44 3.43
CA GLN A 94 11.92 -11.48 3.51
C GLN A 94 11.50 -12.53 4.55
N ILE A 95 10.80 -12.09 5.60
CA ILE A 95 10.39 -12.93 6.74
C ILE A 95 8.88 -13.15 6.81
N GLY A 96 8.11 -12.45 5.97
CA GLY A 96 6.67 -12.63 5.88
C GLY A 96 6.09 -12.11 4.57
N MET A 97 4.99 -12.74 4.15
CA MET A 97 4.25 -12.39 2.94
C MET A 97 2.77 -12.67 3.18
N SER A 98 1.90 -11.72 2.84
CA SER A 98 0.46 -11.87 2.87
C SER A 98 -0.11 -12.41 1.56
N TRP A 99 -1.36 -12.82 1.59
CA TRP A 99 -2.25 -12.83 0.44
C TRP A 99 -2.68 -11.39 0.09
N LEU A 100 -3.38 -11.20 -1.02
CA LEU A 100 -3.70 -9.87 -1.54
C LEU A 100 -5.08 -9.39 -1.12
N LYS A 101 -5.17 -8.19 -0.55
CA LYS A 101 -6.45 -7.56 -0.21
C LYS A 101 -7.08 -6.91 -1.43
N HIS A 102 -8.34 -7.24 -1.70
CA HIS A 102 -9.11 -6.64 -2.80
C HIS A 102 -9.72 -5.28 -2.41
N GLY A 103 -9.57 -4.28 -3.29
CA GLY A 103 -10.31 -3.02 -3.23
C GLY A 103 -11.82 -3.22 -3.31
N PHE A 104 -12.61 -2.36 -2.67
CA PHE A 104 -14.08 -2.45 -2.75
C PHE A 104 -14.80 -1.09 -2.81
N THR A 105 -14.23 -0.03 -2.26
CA THR A 105 -14.80 1.32 -2.33
C THR A 105 -13.71 2.35 -2.12
N ALA A 106 -13.69 3.40 -2.95
CA ALA A 106 -12.76 4.52 -2.88
C ALA A 106 -13.37 5.74 -2.16
N LEU A 107 -12.82 6.13 -1.01
CA LEU A 107 -13.40 7.19 -0.15
C LEU A 107 -13.10 8.65 -0.57
N GLN A 108 -12.31 8.90 -1.62
CA GLN A 108 -12.03 10.25 -2.15
C GLN A 108 -11.42 11.25 -1.14
N GLY A 109 -10.50 10.79 -0.29
CA GLY A 109 -9.74 11.68 0.61
C GLY A 109 -8.66 12.49 -0.11
N ASN A 110 -7.96 13.36 0.63
CA ASN A 110 -6.83 14.15 0.12
C ASN A 110 -5.57 13.97 0.98
N ILE A 111 -5.35 12.78 1.55
CA ILE A 111 -4.23 12.53 2.48
C ILE A 111 -2.88 12.74 1.81
N CYS A 112 -2.75 12.37 0.53
CA CYS A 112 -1.52 12.60 -0.22
C CYS A 112 -1.30 14.07 -0.61
N ASN A 113 -2.28 14.96 -0.38
CA ASN A 113 -2.21 16.38 -0.76
C ASN A 113 -1.94 16.60 -2.27
N CYS A 114 -2.48 15.75 -3.14
CA CYS A 114 -2.31 15.86 -4.59
C CYS A 114 -3.40 16.70 -5.29
N GLY A 115 -4.24 17.41 -4.53
CA GLY A 115 -5.33 18.22 -5.09
C GLY A 115 -6.49 17.36 -5.60
N CYS A 116 -7.01 16.48 -4.73
CA CYS A 116 -8.09 15.55 -5.04
C CYS A 116 -9.23 16.17 -5.86
N VAL A 117 -9.40 15.63 -7.07
CA VAL A 117 -10.56 15.85 -7.94
C VAL A 117 -11.43 14.60 -7.83
N SER A 118 -12.43 14.65 -6.96
CA SER A 118 -13.32 13.51 -6.70
C SER A 118 -14.02 13.02 -7.95
N SER A 119 -14.10 11.70 -8.12
CA SER A 119 -14.90 11.05 -9.17
C SER A 119 -16.42 11.12 -8.91
N GLY A 120 -16.84 11.57 -7.72
CA GLY A 120 -18.22 11.53 -7.28
C GLY A 120 -18.77 10.12 -6.98
N SER A 121 -17.91 9.09 -6.99
CA SER A 121 -18.31 7.69 -6.78
C SER A 121 -17.30 6.91 -5.93
N GLY A 122 -17.76 5.84 -5.30
CA GLY A 122 -16.90 4.85 -4.64
C GLY A 122 -16.29 3.82 -5.61
N SER A 123 -16.78 3.74 -6.85
CA SER A 123 -16.32 2.77 -7.85
C SER A 123 -15.10 3.23 -8.65
N ARG A 124 -14.60 4.45 -8.38
CA ARG A 124 -13.43 5.04 -9.04
C ARG A 124 -12.69 5.94 -8.07
N LEU A 125 -11.37 5.89 -8.02
CA LEU A 125 -10.57 6.88 -7.28
C LEU A 125 -10.22 8.06 -8.18
N GLY A 126 -10.71 9.24 -7.83
CA GLY A 126 -10.45 10.47 -8.57
C GLY A 126 -8.97 10.84 -8.62
N VAL A 127 -8.59 11.67 -9.59
CA VAL A 127 -7.20 12.13 -9.76
C VAL A 127 -6.77 12.92 -8.53
N GLY A 128 -5.61 12.60 -7.99
CA GLY A 128 -5.07 13.21 -6.78
C GLY A 128 -5.78 12.80 -5.48
N CYS A 129 -6.80 11.94 -5.55
CA CYS A 129 -7.53 11.49 -4.38
C CYS A 129 -6.86 10.29 -3.72
N SER A 130 -7.19 10.09 -2.44
CA SER A 130 -6.67 9.00 -1.61
C SER A 130 -7.78 8.11 -1.05
N ASP A 131 -7.53 6.81 -0.92
CA ASP A 131 -8.42 5.84 -0.32
C ASP A 131 -7.75 5.10 0.86
N PRO A 132 -8.20 5.30 2.12
CA PRO A 132 -7.67 4.60 3.27
C PRO A 132 -8.40 3.25 3.53
N TYR A 133 -7.62 2.21 3.75
CA TYR A 133 -8.06 0.95 4.37
C TYR A 133 -7.34 0.73 5.69
N GLY A 134 -8.11 0.57 6.78
CA GLY A 134 -7.55 0.24 8.08
C GLY A 134 -6.91 -1.15 8.14
N ALA A 135 -6.03 -1.36 9.13
CA ALA A 135 -5.33 -2.63 9.33
C ALA A 135 -6.27 -3.84 9.43
N SER A 136 -7.45 -3.68 10.05
CA SER A 136 -8.44 -4.76 10.17
C SER A 136 -9.02 -5.22 8.84
N LEU A 137 -9.35 -4.28 7.96
CA LEU A 137 -9.81 -4.56 6.60
C LEU A 137 -8.70 -5.25 5.80
N ASN A 138 -7.49 -4.72 5.91
CA ASN A 138 -6.33 -5.24 5.21
C ASN A 138 -5.88 -6.63 5.67
N GLY A 139 -6.20 -7.02 6.89
CA GLY A 139 -5.95 -8.36 7.42
C GLY A 139 -7.17 -9.28 7.42
N SER A 140 -8.30 -8.91 6.82
CA SER A 140 -9.49 -9.74 6.84
C SER A 140 -9.35 -10.95 5.90
N GLN A 141 -9.15 -12.15 6.45
CA GLN A 141 -8.80 -13.33 5.65
C GLN A 141 -9.83 -13.67 4.55
N GLY A 142 -11.12 -13.40 4.77
CA GLY A 142 -12.16 -13.66 3.77
C GLY A 142 -12.12 -12.72 2.56
N SER A 143 -11.34 -11.64 2.61
CA SER A 143 -11.13 -10.71 1.49
C SER A 143 -9.71 -10.78 0.92
N LEU A 144 -8.92 -11.77 1.36
CA LEU A 144 -7.54 -11.96 0.91
C LEU A 144 -7.49 -13.07 -0.15
N GLY A 145 -7.12 -12.70 -1.38
CA GLY A 145 -6.98 -13.59 -2.54
C GLY A 145 -5.53 -14.03 -2.78
N SER A 146 -5.34 -15.14 -3.49
CA SER A 146 -4.00 -15.70 -3.65
C SER A 146 -3.15 -14.79 -4.56
N ARG A 147 -1.88 -14.59 -4.21
CA ARG A 147 -0.95 -13.84 -5.07
C ARG A 147 -0.78 -14.47 -6.45
N SER A 148 -0.88 -15.78 -6.55
CA SER A 148 -0.74 -16.52 -7.81
C SER A 148 -1.91 -16.30 -8.78
N GLU A 149 -2.98 -15.66 -8.34
CA GLU A 149 -4.12 -15.30 -9.20
C GLU A 149 -3.89 -14.00 -9.97
N VAL A 150 -2.82 -13.25 -9.66
CA VAL A 150 -2.32 -12.16 -10.51
C VAL A 150 -1.52 -12.78 -11.65
N THR A 151 -2.13 -12.82 -12.83
CA THR A 151 -1.58 -13.50 -14.02
C THR A 151 -0.80 -12.56 -14.92
N ASP A 152 -1.13 -11.27 -14.91
CA ASP A 152 -0.39 -10.23 -15.64
C ASP A 152 -0.29 -8.96 -14.78
N PRO A 153 0.75 -8.86 -13.92
CA PRO A 153 0.91 -7.71 -13.04
C PRO A 153 1.18 -6.40 -13.78
N ALA A 154 1.76 -6.46 -14.99
CA ALA A 154 2.07 -5.25 -15.76
C ALA A 154 0.82 -4.58 -16.34
N HIS A 155 -0.21 -5.39 -16.62
CA HIS A 155 -1.51 -4.89 -17.12
C HIS A 155 -2.63 -4.99 -16.07
N GLY A 156 -2.30 -5.29 -14.82
CA GLY A 156 -3.26 -5.37 -13.72
C GLY A 156 -4.26 -6.52 -13.82
N ILE A 157 -3.95 -7.60 -14.54
CA ILE A 157 -4.87 -8.73 -14.75
C ILE A 157 -4.72 -9.72 -13.60
N PHE A 158 -5.86 -10.03 -12.97
CA PHE A 158 -6.01 -11.11 -12.01
C PHE A 158 -7.37 -11.80 -12.15
N VAL A 159 -7.47 -13.01 -11.61
CA VAL A 159 -8.70 -13.79 -11.60
C VAL A 159 -9.66 -13.27 -10.53
N TYR A 160 -10.92 -13.02 -10.93
CA TYR A 160 -12.02 -12.72 -10.02
C TYR A 160 -13.32 -13.37 -10.52
N PRO A 161 -14.16 -13.98 -9.65
CA PRO A 161 -13.91 -14.23 -8.23
C PRO A 161 -12.70 -15.13 -8.01
N GLN A 162 -12.15 -15.10 -6.80
CA GLN A 162 -11.04 -15.97 -6.40
C GLN A 162 -11.42 -17.43 -6.63
N ILE A 163 -10.53 -18.19 -7.25
CA ILE A 163 -10.66 -19.63 -7.49
C ILE A 163 -9.75 -20.43 -6.54
N MET A 164 -8.64 -19.84 -6.10
CA MET A 164 -7.72 -20.39 -5.11
C MET A 164 -8.11 -19.91 -3.71
N ASP A 165 -9.26 -20.38 -3.22
CA ASP A 165 -9.85 -19.97 -1.94
C ASP A 165 -9.96 -21.14 -0.93
N PRO A 166 -8.82 -21.74 -0.48
CA PRO A 166 -8.85 -22.80 0.52
C PRO A 166 -9.29 -22.26 1.88
N SER A 167 -10.03 -23.07 2.64
CA SER A 167 -10.44 -22.72 4.00
C SER A 167 -9.28 -22.22 4.86
N ASN A 168 -9.53 -21.19 5.68
CA ASN A 168 -8.52 -20.65 6.58
C ASN A 168 -8.05 -21.74 7.56
N ALA A 169 -6.78 -22.13 7.43
CA ALA A 169 -6.20 -23.18 8.28
C ALA A 169 -6.03 -22.71 9.74
N ASP A 170 -5.75 -21.42 9.94
CA ASP A 170 -5.67 -20.80 11.25
C ASP A 170 -5.85 -19.28 11.17
N LEU A 171 -5.67 -18.61 12.30
CA LEU A 171 -5.77 -17.15 12.43
C LEU A 171 -4.60 -16.37 11.78
N THR A 172 -3.54 -17.02 11.31
CA THR A 172 -2.39 -16.37 10.67
C THR A 172 -2.36 -16.56 9.15
N TYR A 173 -3.09 -17.57 8.66
CA TYR A 173 -2.92 -18.21 7.36
C TYR A 173 -2.67 -17.28 6.16
N ARG A 174 -3.58 -16.33 5.88
CA ARG A 174 -3.50 -15.44 4.71
C ARG A 174 -2.79 -14.11 4.98
N ARG A 175 -2.41 -13.85 6.23
CA ARG A 175 -1.86 -12.57 6.67
C ARG A 175 -0.33 -12.56 6.51
N PRO A 176 0.33 -11.39 6.58
CA PRO A 176 1.76 -11.30 6.85
C PRO A 176 2.13 -12.12 8.09
N ARG A 177 2.55 -13.37 7.87
CA ARG A 177 2.96 -14.30 8.92
C ARG A 177 4.48 -14.31 9.07
N VAL A 178 4.95 -14.32 10.31
CA VAL A 178 6.37 -14.28 10.66
C VAL A 178 6.63 -15.32 11.73
N HIS A 179 7.69 -16.12 11.57
CA HIS A 179 8.05 -17.14 12.53
C HIS A 179 8.51 -16.50 13.85
N GLY A 180 8.13 -17.05 15.01
CA GLY A 180 8.40 -16.45 16.32
C GLY A 180 9.88 -16.13 16.59
N ASN A 181 10.80 -16.92 16.04
CA ASN A 181 12.24 -16.66 16.14
C ASN A 181 12.69 -15.39 15.40
N ASP A 182 11.88 -14.88 14.47
CA ASP A 182 12.18 -13.68 13.70
C ASP A 182 11.59 -12.40 14.32
N HIS A 183 10.91 -12.50 15.47
CA HIS A 183 10.34 -11.35 16.20
C HIS A 183 11.34 -10.63 17.10
N THR A 184 12.45 -11.28 17.41
CA THR A 184 13.50 -10.72 18.24
C THR A 184 14.52 -9.99 17.36
N PRO A 185 14.76 -8.68 17.60
CA PRO A 185 15.80 -7.92 16.91
C PRO A 185 17.16 -8.66 16.90
#